data_AF-A0A257WGF8-F1
#
_entry.id   AF-A0A257WGF8-F1
#
_cell.length_a   1.000
_cell.length_b   1.000
_cell.length_c   1.000
_cell.angle_alpha   90.00
_cell.angle_beta   90.00
_cell.angle_gamma   90.00
#
_symmetry.space_group_name_H-M   'P 1'
#
loop_
_entity.id
_entity.type
_entity.pdbx_description
1 polymer ?
#
loop_
_entity_poly.entity_id
_entity_poly.type
_entity_poly.pdbx_seq_one_letter_code
_entity_poly.pdbx_strand_id
1 'polypeptide(L)'
;MRIILIMLLAGIFSCGPRFSTEEELESKLMETMQEHLRISARQGVTFTVKEVIWAEKSKDYFCEFRVRMQDGKKDTVGTMTALVSKDFKTVERSQ
;
A
#
# COMPACT_ATOMS: atom_id res chain seq x y z
N MET A 1 27.68 36.51 -11.29
CA MET A 1 26.26 36.11 -11.32
C MET A 1 25.99 35.35 -12.61
N ARG A 2 25.65 34.05 -12.52
CA ARG A 2 24.75 33.31 -13.43
C ARG A 2 24.82 31.80 -13.09
N ILE A 3 24.63 31.48 -11.80
CA ILE A 3 24.30 30.11 -11.34
C ILE A 3 22.76 30.04 -11.36
N ILE A 4 22.15 30.12 -12.54
CA ILE A 4 20.69 29.99 -12.71
C ILE A 4 20.45 29.34 -14.08
N LEU A 5 20.68 28.04 -14.20
CA LEU A 5 20.17 27.25 -15.34
C LEU A 5 20.11 25.73 -15.05
N ILE A 6 19.79 25.33 -13.82
CA ILE A 6 19.55 23.91 -13.46
C ILE A 6 18.28 23.82 -12.62
N MET A 7 17.18 24.45 -13.08
CA MET A 7 15.92 24.48 -12.32
C MET A 7 14.68 24.32 -13.20
N LEU A 8 14.79 23.56 -14.30
CA LEU A 8 13.67 23.42 -15.25
C LEU A 8 13.65 22.06 -15.97
N LEU A 9 13.72 20.93 -15.24
CA LEU A 9 13.50 19.61 -15.83
C LEU A 9 13.10 18.49 -14.83
N ALA A 10 12.54 18.84 -13.66
CA ALA A 10 12.08 17.87 -12.67
C ALA A 10 10.54 17.76 -12.59
N GLY A 11 9.83 17.99 -13.70
CA GLY A 11 8.39 18.28 -13.69
C GLY A 11 7.43 17.26 -14.31
N ILE A 12 7.87 16.08 -14.77
CA ILE A 12 6.97 15.13 -15.45
C ILE A 12 7.34 13.68 -15.18
N PHE A 13 7.13 13.23 -13.93
CA PHE A 13 6.90 11.81 -13.64
C PHE A 13 5.67 11.68 -12.73
N SER A 14 4.52 12.21 -13.16
CA SER A 14 3.23 11.73 -12.64
C SER A 14 2.73 10.61 -13.54
N CYS A 15 3.53 9.55 -13.66
CA CYS A 15 3.07 8.29 -14.22
C CYS A 15 2.68 7.42 -13.02
N GLY A 16 1.41 7.46 -12.62
CA GLY A 16 0.87 6.41 -11.77
C GLY A 16 0.99 5.07 -12.51
N PRO A 17 1.25 3.95 -11.82
CA PRO A 17 1.30 2.66 -12.50
C PRO A 17 -0.05 2.39 -13.17
N ARG A 18 -0.02 2.11 -14.48
CA ARG A 18 -1.19 1.59 -15.19
C ARG A 18 -1.13 0.07 -15.10
N PHE A 19 -2.06 -0.54 -14.39
CA PHE A 19 -2.18 -1.99 -14.33
C PHE A 19 -2.97 -2.46 -15.55
N SER A 20 -2.55 -3.59 -16.12
CA SER A 20 -3.19 -4.15 -17.30
C SER A 20 -4.34 -5.09 -16.91
N THR A 21 -4.32 -5.61 -15.67
CA THR A 21 -5.33 -6.51 -15.12
C THR A 21 -5.67 -6.17 -13.67
N GLU A 22 -6.85 -6.64 -13.24
CA GLU A 22 -7.30 -6.57 -11.84
C GLU A 22 -6.36 -7.34 -10.89
N GLU A 23 -5.88 -8.52 -11.31
CA GLU A 23 -4.96 -9.35 -10.52
C GLU A 23 -3.62 -8.65 -10.24
N GLU A 24 -3.06 -7.93 -11.23
CA GLU A 24 -1.84 -7.16 -11.03
C GLU A 24 -2.03 -6.03 -10.01
N LEU A 25 -3.19 -5.37 -10.03
CA LEU A 25 -3.53 -4.32 -9.08
C LEU A 25 -3.74 -4.91 -7.67
N GLU A 26 -4.47 -6.02 -7.53
CA GLU A 26 -4.66 -6.71 -6.26
C GLU A 26 -3.33 -7.14 -5.65
N SER A 27 -2.47 -7.78 -6.45
CA SER A 27 -1.13 -8.17 -6.02
C SER A 27 -0.34 -6.95 -5.54
N LYS A 28 -0.44 -5.81 -6.23
CA LYS A 28 0.27 -4.58 -5.80
C LYS A 28 -0.29 -4.02 -4.49
N LEU A 29 -1.61 -3.96 -4.34
CA LEU A 29 -2.26 -3.50 -3.10
C LEU A 29 -1.86 -4.39 -1.91
N MET A 30 -1.85 -5.70 -2.12
CA MET A 30 -1.43 -6.67 -1.10
C MET A 30 0.05 -6.50 -0.74
N GLU A 31 0.94 -6.33 -1.73
CA GLU A 31 2.37 -6.08 -1.51
C GLU A 31 2.58 -4.79 -0.70
N THR A 32 1.90 -3.70 -1.08
CA THR A 32 1.99 -2.40 -0.39
C THR A 32 1.55 -2.51 1.06
N MET A 33 0.42 -3.18 1.34
CA MET A 33 -0.03 -3.40 2.72
C MET A 33 0.92 -4.34 3.47
N GLN A 34 1.40 -5.40 2.85
CA GLN A 34 2.34 -6.35 3.46
C GLN A 34 3.63 -5.65 3.89
N GLU A 35 4.17 -4.76 3.06
CA GLU A 35 5.36 -3.99 3.38
C GLU A 35 5.10 -2.97 4.50
N HIS A 36 3.96 -2.27 4.43
CA HIS A 36 3.54 -1.35 5.50
C HIS A 36 3.43 -2.07 6.86
N LEU A 37 2.81 -3.25 6.89
CA LEU A 37 2.71 -4.08 8.09
C LEU A 37 4.05 -4.59 8.56
N ARG A 38 4.93 -5.01 7.64
CA ARG A 38 6.29 -5.48 7.98
C ARG A 38 7.11 -4.39 8.67
N ILE A 39 7.06 -3.15 8.17
CA ILE A 39 7.78 -2.01 8.74
C ILE A 39 7.17 -1.58 10.08
N SER A 40 5.84 -1.62 10.21
CA SER A 40 5.12 -1.18 11.42
C SER A 40 4.98 -2.26 12.50
N ALA A 41 5.32 -3.51 12.20
CA ALA A 41 5.20 -4.63 13.12
C ALA A 41 6.11 -4.47 14.34
N ARG A 42 5.57 -4.84 15.50
CA ARG A 42 6.38 -5.02 16.71
C ARG A 42 7.24 -6.29 16.55
N GLN A 43 8.40 -6.31 17.20
CA GLN A 43 9.28 -7.47 17.17
C GLN A 43 8.56 -8.73 17.67
N GLY A 44 8.70 -9.85 16.95
CA GLY A 44 8.04 -11.12 17.27
C GLY A 44 6.62 -11.28 16.71
N VAL A 45 6.07 -10.23 16.09
CA VAL A 45 4.78 -10.29 15.38
C VAL A 45 5.01 -10.38 13.87
N THR A 46 4.41 -11.38 13.24
CA THR A 46 4.42 -11.56 11.78
C THR A 46 3.03 -11.35 11.22
N PHE A 47 2.91 -10.48 10.22
CA PHE A 47 1.68 -10.29 9.46
C PHE A 47 1.80 -10.97 8.09
N THR A 48 0.70 -11.54 7.60
CA THR A 48 0.57 -12.05 6.24
C THR A 48 -0.75 -11.57 5.65
N VAL A 49 -0.70 -10.73 4.62
CA VAL A 49 -1.86 -10.34 3.84
C VAL A 49 -2.28 -11.53 2.95
N LYS A 50 -3.56 -11.90 3.01
CA LYS A 50 -4.09 -13.08 2.31
C LYS A 50 -4.92 -12.71 1.10
N GLU A 51 -5.78 -11.73 1.27
CA GLU A 51 -6.79 -11.33 0.29
C GLU A 51 -7.00 -9.81 0.40
N VAL A 52 -7.41 -9.19 -0.69
CA VAL A 52 -7.86 -7.79 -0.73
C VAL A 52 -9.17 -7.70 -1.50
N ILE A 53 -10.12 -6.95 -0.96
CA ILE A 53 -11.26 -6.44 -1.70
C ILE A 53 -11.05 -4.94 -1.81
N TRP A 54 -11.28 -4.36 -2.99
CA TRP A 54 -11.00 -2.94 -3.20
C TRP A 54 -12.09 -2.25 -4.02
N ALA A 55 -12.22 -0.95 -3.78
CA ALA A 55 -13.04 -0.04 -4.55
C ALA A 55 -12.24 1.22 -4.88
N GLU A 56 -12.29 1.65 -6.13
CA GLU A 56 -11.65 2.88 -6.58
C GLU A 56 -12.37 4.11 -6.01
N LYS A 57 -11.60 5.00 -5.37
CA LYS A 57 -12.01 6.36 -4.99
C LYS A 57 -11.22 7.37 -5.82
N SER A 58 -11.62 8.65 -5.76
CA SER A 58 -11.04 9.72 -6.57
C SER A 58 -9.53 9.90 -6.39
N LYS A 59 -8.99 9.64 -5.19
CA LYS A 59 -7.57 9.85 -4.86
C LYS A 59 -6.83 8.58 -4.46
N ASP A 60 -7.57 7.55 -4.06
CA ASP A 60 -7.03 6.36 -3.39
C ASP A 60 -7.83 5.11 -3.79
N TYR A 61 -7.35 3.95 -3.42
CA TYR A 61 -8.11 2.71 -3.36
C TYR A 61 -8.60 2.53 -1.92
N PHE A 62 -9.91 2.35 -1.76
CA PHE A 62 -10.46 1.89 -0.49
C PHE A 62 -10.39 0.37 -0.46
N CYS A 63 -9.63 -0.17 0.48
CA CYS A 63 -9.29 -1.58 0.53
C CYS A 63 -9.72 -2.21 1.84
N GLU A 64 -10.21 -3.43 1.76
CA GLU A 64 -10.46 -4.34 2.87
C GLU A 64 -9.50 -5.53 2.73
N PHE A 65 -8.55 -5.63 3.65
CA PHE A 65 -7.52 -6.67 3.64
C PHE A 65 -7.84 -7.74 4.66
N ARG A 66 -7.75 -9.00 4.25
CA ARG A 66 -7.73 -10.12 5.18
C ARG A 66 -6.29 -10.40 5.59
N VAL A 67 -5.99 -10.27 6.88
CA VAL A 67 -4.63 -10.34 7.42
C VAL A 67 -4.55 -11.42 8.49
N ARG A 68 -3.59 -12.33 8.34
CA ARG A 68 -3.17 -13.24 9.41
C ARG A 68 -2.08 -12.56 10.24
N MET A 69 -2.26 -12.55 11.55
CA MET A 69 -1.28 -12.09 12.52
C MET A 69 -0.83 -13.27 13.37
N GLN A 70 0.49 -13.44 13.49
CA GLN A 70 1.11 -14.42 14.37
C GLN A 70 1.94 -13.69 15.41
N ASP A 71 1.67 -13.97 16.69
CA ASP A 71 2.38 -13.39 17.84
C ASP A 71 2.67 -14.52 18.85
N GLY A 72 3.88 -15.07 18.78
CA GLY A 72 4.29 -16.24 19.56
C GLY A 72 3.40 -17.46 19.29
N LYS A 73 2.55 -17.82 20.26
CA LYS A 73 1.60 -18.94 20.16
C LYS A 73 0.21 -18.51 19.69
N LYS A 74 -0.04 -17.21 19.53
CA LYS A 74 -1.31 -16.68 19.07
C LYS A 74 -1.29 -16.55 17.56
N ASP A 75 -2.32 -17.06 16.93
CA ASP A 75 -2.51 -16.99 15.49
C ASP A 75 -3.96 -16.57 15.24
N THR A 76 -4.12 -15.41 14.62
CA THR A 76 -5.44 -14.81 14.41
C THR A 76 -5.54 -14.32 12.99
N VAL A 77 -6.72 -14.45 12.41
CA VAL A 77 -7.06 -13.83 11.12
C VAL A 77 -8.09 -12.76 11.39
N GLY A 78 -7.84 -11.56 10.86
CA GLY A 78 -8.74 -10.44 10.97
C GLY A 78 -8.86 -9.69 9.65
N THR A 79 -9.80 -8.76 9.63
CA THR A 79 -10.01 -7.85 8.51
C THR A 79 -9.49 -6.46 8.88
N MET A 80 -8.83 -5.80 7.94
CA MET A 80 -8.27 -4.45 8.11
C MET A 80 -8.67 -3.56 6.94
N THR A 81 -9.31 -2.44 7.23
CA THR A 81 -9.71 -1.46 6.22
C THR A 81 -8.65 -0.36 6.12
N ALA A 82 -8.29 0.03 4.90
CA ALA A 82 -7.33 1.09 4.66
C ALA A 82 -7.54 1.79 3.32
N LEU A 83 -7.08 3.04 3.22
CA LEU A 83 -6.90 3.76 1.98
C LEU A 83 -5.46 3.57 1.50
N VAL A 84 -5.30 3.19 0.24
CA VAL A 84 -4.00 3.07 -0.42
C VAL A 84 -3.92 4.09 -1.55
N SER A 85 -2.91 4.95 -1.53
CA SER A 85 -2.73 5.97 -2.58
C SER A 85 -2.56 5.33 -3.96
N LYS A 86 -2.99 6.02 -5.03
CA LYS A 86 -2.85 5.53 -6.41
C LYS A 86 -1.39 5.31 -6.86
N ASP A 87 -0.44 5.89 -6.16
CA ASP A 87 1.00 5.69 -6.37
C ASP A 87 1.62 4.63 -5.43
N PHE A 88 0.80 3.98 -4.59
CA PHE A 88 1.16 2.88 -3.69
C PHE A 88 2.22 3.23 -2.63
N LYS A 89 2.38 4.51 -2.33
CA LYS A 89 3.37 4.98 -1.33
C LYS A 89 2.78 5.20 0.04
N THR A 90 1.47 5.40 0.13
CA THR A 90 0.80 5.75 1.38
C THR A 90 -0.30 4.75 1.67
N VAL A 91 -0.31 4.28 2.91
CA VAL A 91 -1.36 3.43 3.47
C VAL A 91 -1.89 4.14 4.71
N GLU A 92 -3.15 4.52 4.68
CA GLU A 92 -3.85 5.13 5.81
C GLU A 92 -4.92 4.16 6.32
N ARG A 93 -4.81 3.74 7.58
CA ARG A 93 -5.82 2.84 8.17
C ARG A 93 -7.13 3.61 8.34
N SER A 94 -8.21 3.03 7.82
CA SER A 94 -9.56 3.52 8.08
C SER A 94 -10.07 2.78 9.32
N GLN A 95 -10.43 3.53 10.37
CA GLN A 95 -11.09 2.98 11.56
C GLN A 95 -12.60 3.04 11.42
#